data_AF-A0A947YEG0-F1
#
_entry.id   AF-A0A947YEG0-F1
#
_cell.length_a   1.000
_cell.length_b   1.000
_cell.length_c   1.000
_cell.angle_alpha   90.00
_cell.angle_beta   90.00
_cell.angle_gamma   90.00
#
_symmetry.space_group_name_H-M   'P 1'
#
loop_
_entity.id
_entity.type
_entity.pdbx_description
1 polymer ?
#
loop_
_entity_poly.entity_id
_entity_poly.type
_entity_poly.pdbx_seq_one_letter_code
_entity_poly.pdbx_strand_id
1 'polypeptide(L)'
;MSRKHLLFLFILVLPVASLFIPKQLDSAALTSASITLSNSRLSYYAKIGVGNTNPGDTTFTIQGSSNADNDTNHLFPNDTINIGSNANSTVGTIIDSTNFAIATGITNQLVVGDAVYATQSGTVTIAFTINNDIPANGYIRVSIPSIATNGNDGAPDTAATTAANGWDLHSIVAADVTVSGGTGCSWNATEVITAAGAGTSHKIDATTTAACTAGTITMTIDSSPGLINPAPVTSGHTQGTADAYQWTIATYDGNPAATGKKIDSVDVSVAPIEAVLVSATIDETLSFSITAVTADSGTTGSCGITRTASSPDSTAYSIPWGTISSTYLAATHNTSQLLQVSTNADGGYAVTAIANDQMGKDGIACTGDVGEAVNCIKDTACGAVVCTHETLKDWGADPASYPGLGYSLEEVTAAEASFEYDDTTATYNAKQFADEEDSQAAQTIMTNAAPVDASQVYVCYRIDVTATQPAGYYFNKVRYTATAIF
;
A
#
# COMPACT_ATOMS: atom_id res chain seq x y z
N MET A 1 -39.19 26.26 -81.63
CA MET A 1 -37.97 25.97 -80.85
C MET A 1 -37.86 24.46 -80.73
N SER A 2 -36.81 23.82 -81.28
CA SER A 2 -36.74 22.35 -81.31
C SER A 2 -36.58 21.79 -79.89
N ARG A 3 -37.09 20.58 -79.63
CA ARG A 3 -36.96 19.86 -78.33
C ARG A 3 -35.51 19.81 -77.81
N LYS A 4 -34.53 19.89 -78.71
CA LYS A 4 -33.10 19.92 -78.37
C LYS A 4 -32.65 21.25 -77.73
N HIS A 5 -33.30 22.37 -78.02
CA HIS A 5 -32.95 23.68 -77.46
C HIS A 5 -33.55 23.90 -76.06
N LEU A 6 -34.69 23.28 -75.75
CA LEU A 6 -35.29 23.33 -74.41
C LEU A 6 -34.50 22.48 -73.41
N LEU A 7 -33.96 21.33 -73.86
CA LEU A 7 -33.11 20.46 -73.03
C LEU A 7 -31.75 21.12 -72.71
N PHE A 8 -31.18 21.85 -73.67
CA PHE A 8 -29.90 22.55 -73.47
C PHE A 8 -30.04 23.74 -72.50
N LEU A 9 -31.19 24.44 -72.51
CA LEU A 9 -31.46 25.51 -71.55
C LEU A 9 -31.66 24.95 -70.12
N PHE A 10 -32.29 23.78 -69.98
CA PHE A 10 -32.51 23.16 -68.66
C PHE A 10 -31.22 22.61 -68.03
N ILE A 11 -30.30 22.08 -68.86
CA ILE A 11 -29.00 21.55 -68.40
C ILE A 11 -28.03 22.69 -68.00
N LEU A 12 -28.17 23.88 -68.59
CA LEU A 12 -27.29 25.03 -68.25
C LEU A 12 -27.80 25.86 -67.06
N VAL A 13 -29.12 25.95 -66.84
CA VAL A 13 -29.71 26.80 -65.78
C VAL A 13 -29.67 26.15 -64.40
N LEU A 14 -29.78 24.81 -64.30
CA LEU A 14 -29.71 24.10 -63.01
C LEU A 14 -28.36 24.22 -62.27
N PRO A 15 -27.18 24.05 -62.91
CA PRO A 15 -25.90 24.21 -62.21
C PRO A 15 -25.63 25.68 -61.85
N VAL A 16 -26.11 26.65 -62.64
CA VAL A 16 -25.94 28.08 -62.36
C VAL A 16 -26.79 28.52 -61.16
N ALA A 17 -28.02 28.01 -61.00
CA ALA A 17 -28.83 28.26 -59.80
C ALA A 17 -28.19 27.69 -58.52
N SER A 18 -27.44 26.57 -58.62
CA SER A 18 -26.69 26.02 -57.48
C SER A 18 -25.45 26.83 -57.08
N LEU A 19 -24.95 27.70 -57.97
CA LEU A 19 -23.84 28.63 -57.70
C LEU A 19 -24.32 29.96 -57.06
N PHE A 20 -25.59 30.32 -57.23
CA PHE A 20 -26.20 31.51 -56.60
C PHE A 20 -26.81 31.24 -55.21
N ILE A 21 -26.81 29.99 -54.77
CA ILE A 21 -27.18 29.58 -53.41
C ILE A 21 -25.97 28.84 -52.83
N PRO A 22 -24.91 29.54 -52.40
CA PRO A 22 -23.79 28.89 -51.74
C PRO A 22 -24.33 28.10 -50.55
N LYS A 23 -24.05 26.79 -50.50
CA LYS A 23 -24.20 26.05 -49.26
C LYS A 23 -23.29 26.72 -48.23
N GLN A 24 -23.84 27.04 -47.07
CA GLN A 24 -23.08 27.54 -45.93
C GLN A 24 -21.94 26.52 -45.70
N LEU A 25 -20.70 26.96 -45.87
CA LEU A 25 -19.54 26.14 -45.50
C LEU A 25 -19.52 26.12 -43.97
N ASP A 26 -19.89 24.99 -43.37
CA ASP A 26 -19.64 24.69 -41.95
C ASP A 26 -18.12 24.53 -41.77
N SER A 27 -17.39 25.64 -41.78
CA SER A 27 -16.04 25.68 -41.24
C SER A 27 -16.19 25.74 -39.73
N ALA A 28 -15.82 24.68 -39.01
CA ALA A 28 -15.70 24.70 -37.55
C ALA A 28 -14.76 25.85 -37.17
N ALA A 29 -15.31 26.96 -36.68
CA ALA A 29 -14.54 28.14 -36.30
C ALA A 29 -14.26 28.17 -34.78
N LEU A 30 -14.80 27.20 -34.03
CA LEU A 30 -14.37 26.89 -32.67
C LEU A 30 -12.96 26.31 -32.74
N THR A 31 -12.01 26.99 -32.10
CA THR A 31 -10.59 26.60 -32.11
C THR A 31 -10.11 26.30 -30.69
N SER A 32 -8.96 25.63 -30.59
CA SER A 32 -8.33 25.28 -29.30
C SER A 32 -9.29 24.54 -28.34
N ALA A 33 -10.19 23.73 -28.91
CA ALA A 33 -11.18 22.99 -28.14
C ALA A 33 -10.51 21.80 -27.44
N SER A 34 -10.71 21.69 -26.13
CA SER A 34 -10.15 20.63 -25.30
C SER A 34 -11.10 20.26 -24.17
N ILE A 35 -11.05 18.99 -23.77
CA ILE A 35 -11.75 18.48 -22.59
C ILE A 35 -10.72 17.77 -21.72
N THR A 36 -10.64 18.15 -20.46
CA THR A 36 -9.73 17.59 -19.47
C THR A 36 -10.53 16.93 -18.36
N LEU A 37 -10.17 15.70 -18.01
CA LEU A 37 -10.73 14.97 -16.88
C LEU A 37 -9.74 15.05 -15.72
N SER A 38 -10.19 15.41 -14.52
CA SER A 38 -9.34 15.31 -13.32
C SER A 38 -9.08 13.86 -12.91
N ASN A 39 -9.99 12.95 -13.28
CA ASN A 39 -9.84 11.51 -13.22
C ASN A 39 -10.19 10.91 -14.59
N SER A 40 -9.19 10.40 -15.30
CA SER A 40 -9.37 9.76 -16.61
C SER A 40 -9.61 8.25 -16.52
N ARG A 41 -9.71 7.69 -15.30
CA ARG A 41 -9.87 6.26 -15.11
C ARG A 41 -11.24 5.81 -15.61
N LEU A 42 -11.30 4.78 -16.45
CA LEU A 42 -12.57 4.10 -16.76
C LEU A 42 -13.22 3.60 -15.47
N SER A 43 -14.54 3.54 -15.42
CA SER A 43 -15.27 2.88 -14.33
C SER A 43 -15.24 1.36 -14.49
N TYR A 44 -15.38 0.62 -13.41
CA TYR A 44 -15.43 -0.85 -13.45
C TYR A 44 -16.87 -1.31 -13.55
N TYR A 45 -17.17 -2.28 -14.42
CA TYR A 45 -18.48 -2.94 -14.47
C TYR A 45 -18.38 -4.42 -14.87
N ALA A 46 -18.76 -5.28 -13.92
CA ALA A 46 -18.88 -6.72 -14.11
C ALA A 46 -20.21 -7.25 -13.52
N LYS A 47 -20.39 -8.56 -13.56
CA LYS A 47 -21.52 -9.25 -12.91
C LYS A 47 -21.02 -10.38 -12.03
N ILE A 48 -21.74 -10.67 -10.95
CA ILE A 48 -21.45 -11.79 -10.05
C ILE A 48 -21.58 -13.12 -10.79
N GLY A 49 -20.54 -13.94 -10.68
CA GLY A 49 -20.47 -15.31 -11.16
C GLY A 49 -21.04 -16.31 -10.17
N VAL A 50 -20.80 -17.59 -10.42
CA VAL A 50 -21.15 -18.66 -9.47
C VAL A 50 -20.17 -18.64 -8.29
N GLY A 51 -20.67 -18.78 -7.06
CA GLY A 51 -19.80 -18.77 -5.87
C GLY A 51 -20.54 -18.34 -4.61
N ASN A 52 -19.77 -17.74 -3.70
CA ASN A 52 -20.24 -17.19 -2.43
C ASN A 52 -21.18 -16.00 -2.68
N THR A 53 -22.42 -16.10 -2.21
CA THR A 53 -23.46 -15.07 -2.40
C THR A 53 -24.27 -14.81 -1.13
N ASN A 54 -23.90 -15.37 0.01
CA ASN A 54 -24.66 -15.28 1.25
C ASN A 54 -24.20 -14.11 2.14
N PRO A 55 -25.08 -13.58 3.01
CA PRO A 55 -24.68 -12.59 4.01
C PRO A 55 -23.48 -13.07 4.84
N GLY A 56 -22.50 -12.18 5.04
CA GLY A 56 -21.23 -12.46 5.71
C GLY A 56 -20.10 -12.91 4.77
N ASP A 57 -20.41 -13.30 3.53
CA ASP A 57 -19.38 -13.65 2.55
C ASP A 57 -18.54 -12.41 2.20
N THR A 58 -17.22 -12.59 2.10
CA THR A 58 -16.25 -11.52 1.77
C THR A 58 -15.53 -11.74 0.45
N THR A 59 -15.60 -12.94 -0.13
CA THR A 59 -14.87 -13.31 -1.35
C THR A 59 -15.86 -13.62 -2.46
N PHE A 60 -15.68 -13.02 -3.63
CA PHE A 60 -16.61 -13.09 -4.74
C PHE A 60 -15.91 -13.42 -6.05
N THR A 61 -16.63 -14.14 -6.90
CA THR A 61 -16.23 -14.45 -8.27
C THR A 61 -17.09 -13.61 -9.23
N ILE A 62 -16.48 -12.99 -10.24
CA ILE A 62 -17.20 -12.33 -11.33
C ILE A 62 -17.39 -13.27 -12.53
N GLN A 63 -18.32 -12.95 -13.41
CA GLN A 63 -18.47 -13.62 -14.69
C GLN A 63 -17.33 -13.24 -15.64
N GLY A 64 -16.59 -14.23 -16.14
CA GLY A 64 -15.45 -14.01 -17.05
C GLY A 64 -15.80 -13.72 -18.51
N SER A 65 -17.04 -13.36 -18.82
CA SER A 65 -17.49 -13.08 -20.20
C SER A 65 -18.79 -12.27 -20.23
N SER A 66 -19.05 -11.56 -21.33
CA SER A 66 -20.29 -10.79 -21.59
C SER A 66 -20.54 -9.63 -20.62
N ASN A 67 -19.46 -9.06 -20.09
CA ASN A 67 -19.45 -7.82 -19.30
C ASN A 67 -18.55 -6.76 -19.97
N ALA A 68 -18.60 -5.54 -19.44
CA ALA A 68 -17.61 -4.50 -19.77
C ALA A 68 -16.23 -4.96 -19.30
N ASP A 69 -16.13 -5.35 -18.03
CA ASP A 69 -14.96 -5.97 -17.43
C ASP A 69 -15.21 -7.47 -17.24
N ASN A 70 -14.39 -8.28 -17.91
CA ASN A 70 -14.44 -9.75 -17.84
C ASN A 70 -13.36 -10.32 -16.92
N ASP A 71 -12.60 -9.46 -16.26
CA ASP A 71 -11.60 -9.79 -15.27
C ASP A 71 -11.52 -8.68 -14.21
N THR A 72 -10.73 -8.90 -13.17
CA THR A 72 -10.50 -7.97 -12.07
C THR A 72 -9.33 -7.02 -12.29
N ASN A 73 -8.68 -7.02 -13.47
CA ASN A 73 -7.41 -6.32 -13.69
C ASN A 73 -7.51 -4.79 -13.54
N HIS A 74 -8.71 -4.26 -13.78
CA HIS A 74 -9.04 -2.85 -13.63
C HIS A 74 -9.44 -2.50 -12.18
N LEU A 75 -9.87 -3.47 -11.37
CA LEU A 75 -10.34 -3.26 -10.00
C LEU A 75 -9.16 -3.23 -9.03
N PHE A 76 -9.13 -2.27 -8.10
CA PHE A 76 -8.00 -2.10 -7.18
C PHE A 76 -8.40 -2.19 -5.72
N PRO A 77 -7.48 -2.63 -4.84
CA PRO A 77 -7.65 -2.47 -3.40
C PRO A 77 -7.99 -1.01 -3.05
N ASN A 78 -8.92 -0.83 -2.11
CA ASN A 78 -9.54 0.43 -1.69
C ASN A 78 -10.54 1.07 -2.67
N ASP A 79 -10.82 0.46 -3.82
CA ASP A 79 -11.96 0.90 -4.61
C ASP A 79 -13.27 0.72 -3.82
N THR A 80 -14.15 1.71 -3.94
CA THR A 80 -15.53 1.60 -3.44
C THR A 80 -16.40 1.04 -4.55
N ILE A 81 -17.08 -0.07 -4.26
CA ILE A 81 -17.95 -0.78 -5.20
C ILE A 81 -19.37 -0.92 -4.69
N ASN A 82 -20.30 -1.02 -5.63
CA ASN A 82 -21.63 -1.55 -5.41
C ASN A 82 -21.67 -3.00 -5.91
N ILE A 83 -22.22 -3.91 -5.10
CA ILE A 83 -22.40 -5.33 -5.44
C ILE A 83 -23.88 -5.69 -5.26
N GLY A 84 -24.62 -5.81 -6.35
CA GLY A 84 -26.07 -5.98 -6.34
C GLY A 84 -26.73 -4.86 -5.53
N SER A 85 -27.41 -5.23 -4.44
CA SER A 85 -28.03 -4.27 -3.51
C SER A 85 -27.11 -3.83 -2.35
N ASN A 86 -25.89 -4.35 -2.26
CA ASN A 86 -24.90 -3.96 -1.26
C ASN A 86 -24.11 -2.76 -1.78
N ALA A 87 -24.42 -1.58 -1.25
CA ALA A 87 -23.73 -0.35 -1.62
C ALA A 87 -22.45 -0.12 -0.81
N ASN A 88 -21.51 0.64 -1.39
CA ASN A 88 -20.32 1.16 -0.71
C ASN A 88 -19.42 0.11 -0.04
N SER A 89 -19.26 -1.07 -0.65
CA SER A 89 -18.28 -2.05 -0.19
C SER A 89 -16.88 -1.64 -0.62
N THR A 90 -15.86 -1.90 0.21
CA THR A 90 -14.47 -1.61 -0.12
C THR A 90 -13.75 -2.86 -0.57
N VAL A 91 -13.12 -2.82 -1.75
CA VAL A 91 -12.25 -3.90 -2.22
C VAL A 91 -11.06 -4.02 -1.28
N GLY A 92 -10.90 -5.19 -0.65
CA GLY A 92 -9.77 -5.47 0.24
C GLY A 92 -8.58 -6.03 -0.53
N THR A 93 -8.80 -7.02 -1.39
CA THR A 93 -7.73 -7.64 -2.19
C THR A 93 -8.24 -8.17 -3.52
N ILE A 94 -7.34 -8.19 -4.51
CA ILE A 94 -7.53 -8.89 -5.78
C ILE A 94 -6.82 -10.23 -5.66
N ILE A 95 -7.57 -11.33 -5.78
CA ILE A 95 -7.07 -12.68 -5.54
C ILE A 95 -6.48 -13.25 -6.82
N ASP A 96 -7.24 -13.15 -7.91
CA ASP A 96 -6.85 -13.53 -9.26
C ASP A 96 -7.70 -12.79 -10.29
N SER A 97 -7.59 -13.17 -11.57
CA SER A 97 -8.28 -12.52 -12.70
C SER A 97 -9.80 -12.51 -12.61
N THR A 98 -10.45 -13.32 -11.78
CA THR A 98 -11.92 -13.34 -11.65
C THR A 98 -12.40 -13.30 -10.21
N ASN A 99 -11.50 -13.30 -9.24
CA ASN A 99 -11.82 -13.36 -7.82
C ASN A 99 -11.25 -12.14 -7.09
N PHE A 100 -12.07 -11.56 -6.22
CA PHE A 100 -11.69 -10.47 -5.33
C PHE A 100 -12.33 -10.67 -3.97
N ALA A 101 -11.82 -9.95 -2.97
CA ALA A 101 -12.44 -9.89 -1.66
C ALA A 101 -12.70 -8.45 -1.23
N ILE A 102 -13.73 -8.27 -0.41
CA ILE A 102 -14.09 -7.00 0.23
C ILE A 102 -13.72 -7.01 1.71
N ALA A 103 -13.49 -5.82 2.28
CA ALA A 103 -13.06 -5.66 3.66
C ALA A 103 -14.11 -6.12 4.70
N THR A 104 -15.39 -5.95 4.38
CA THR A 104 -16.52 -6.28 5.26
C THR A 104 -17.52 -7.12 4.49
N GLY A 105 -17.97 -8.23 5.06
CA GLY A 105 -18.90 -9.15 4.37
C GLY A 105 -20.22 -8.48 3.98
N ILE A 106 -20.82 -8.97 2.89
CA ILE A 106 -22.11 -8.46 2.39
C ILE A 106 -23.23 -8.67 3.41
N THR A 107 -24.26 -7.84 3.34
CA THR A 107 -25.41 -7.90 4.25
C THR A 107 -26.66 -8.49 3.58
N ASN A 108 -26.82 -8.23 2.29
CA ASN A 108 -27.91 -8.75 1.47
C ASN A 108 -27.39 -9.88 0.59
N GLN A 109 -28.15 -10.97 0.50
CA GLN A 109 -27.85 -12.09 -0.37
C GLN A 109 -27.79 -11.62 -1.84
N LEU A 110 -26.79 -12.11 -2.56
CA LEU A 110 -26.60 -11.86 -3.98
C LEU A 110 -27.21 -12.98 -4.82
N VAL A 111 -27.54 -12.63 -6.06
CA VAL A 111 -27.91 -13.58 -7.11
C VAL A 111 -26.85 -13.52 -8.22
N VAL A 112 -26.56 -14.68 -8.82
CA VAL A 112 -25.69 -14.75 -10.00
C VAL A 112 -26.24 -13.82 -11.09
N GLY A 113 -25.39 -12.93 -11.59
CA GLY A 113 -25.78 -11.89 -12.56
C GLY A 113 -26.01 -10.50 -11.95
N ASP A 114 -26.03 -10.38 -10.62
CA ASP A 114 -26.05 -9.06 -9.96
C ASP A 114 -24.83 -8.24 -10.38
N ALA A 115 -25.04 -6.93 -10.60
CA ALA A 115 -23.98 -6.04 -11.05
C ALA A 115 -22.91 -5.83 -9.97
N VAL A 116 -21.67 -5.71 -10.40
CA VAL A 116 -20.53 -5.29 -9.58
C VAL A 116 -19.89 -4.11 -10.27
N TYR A 117 -19.88 -2.94 -9.65
CA TYR A 117 -19.30 -1.77 -10.30
C TYR A 117 -18.62 -0.81 -9.32
N ALA A 118 -17.51 -0.22 -9.78
CA ALA A 118 -16.85 0.91 -9.15
C ALA A 118 -17.05 2.13 -10.04
N THR A 119 -17.60 3.22 -9.49
CA THR A 119 -17.69 4.48 -10.23
C THR A 119 -16.35 5.21 -10.17
N GLN A 120 -15.87 5.66 -11.32
CA GLN A 120 -14.74 6.57 -11.43
C GLN A 120 -15.27 7.90 -11.94
N SER A 121 -15.16 8.93 -11.13
CA SER A 121 -15.68 10.26 -11.44
C SER A 121 -14.64 11.32 -11.17
N GLY A 122 -14.85 12.50 -11.74
CA GLY A 122 -14.05 13.68 -11.46
C GLY A 122 -14.61 14.92 -12.13
N THR A 123 -13.99 16.06 -11.81
CA THR A 123 -14.23 17.33 -12.46
C THR A 123 -13.87 17.25 -13.96
N VAL A 124 -14.76 17.76 -14.80
CA VAL A 124 -14.52 17.92 -16.24
C VAL A 124 -14.33 19.39 -16.56
N THR A 125 -13.25 19.74 -17.25
CA THR A 125 -13.02 21.09 -17.76
C THR A 125 -13.05 21.11 -19.27
N ILE A 126 -13.92 21.92 -19.84
CA ILE A 126 -14.13 22.11 -21.26
C ILE A 126 -13.66 23.52 -21.60
N ALA A 127 -12.72 23.65 -22.53
CA ALA A 127 -12.22 24.94 -22.98
C ALA A 127 -12.26 25.02 -24.51
N PHE A 128 -12.64 26.17 -25.05
CA PHE A 128 -12.63 26.43 -26.49
C PHE A 128 -12.62 27.93 -26.76
N THR A 129 -12.19 28.33 -27.96
CA THR A 129 -12.20 29.72 -28.42
C THR A 129 -13.26 29.91 -29.49
N ILE A 130 -14.19 30.84 -29.27
CA ILE A 130 -15.16 31.26 -30.28
C ILE A 130 -14.54 32.30 -31.21
N ASN A 131 -14.84 32.20 -32.50
CA ASN A 131 -14.49 33.20 -33.52
C ASN A 131 -15.71 33.91 -34.09
N ASN A 132 -16.88 33.25 -34.04
CA ASN A 132 -18.16 33.83 -34.40
C ASN A 132 -18.87 34.31 -33.14
N ASP A 133 -19.51 35.47 -33.21
CA ASP A 133 -20.22 36.06 -32.08
C ASP A 133 -21.42 35.18 -31.66
N ILE A 134 -21.59 35.00 -30.34
CA ILE A 134 -22.83 34.43 -29.78
C ILE A 134 -23.69 35.63 -29.38
N PRO A 135 -24.89 35.82 -29.97
CA PRO A 135 -25.73 36.97 -29.64
C PRO A 135 -26.23 36.90 -28.19
N ALA A 136 -26.77 38.01 -27.69
CA ALA A 136 -27.45 38.02 -26.39
C ALA A 136 -28.62 37.02 -26.40
N ASN A 137 -28.74 36.23 -25.33
CA ASN A 137 -29.63 35.06 -25.21
C ASN A 137 -29.28 33.89 -26.13
N GLY A 138 -28.07 33.87 -26.69
CA GLY A 138 -27.49 32.70 -27.35
C GLY A 138 -26.96 31.66 -26.36
N TYR A 139 -26.62 30.48 -26.89
CA TYR A 139 -26.33 29.30 -26.09
C TYR A 139 -25.00 28.64 -26.48
N ILE A 140 -24.37 28.00 -25.51
CA ILE A 140 -23.43 26.89 -25.71
C ILE A 140 -24.17 25.61 -25.36
N ARG A 141 -24.04 24.58 -26.21
CA ARG A 141 -24.46 23.22 -25.92
C ARG A 141 -23.26 22.30 -25.95
N VAL A 142 -23.04 21.59 -24.86
CA VAL A 142 -22.13 20.43 -24.82
C VAL A 142 -22.98 19.18 -24.91
N SER A 143 -22.70 18.34 -25.90
CA SER A 143 -23.30 17.01 -26.06
C SER A 143 -22.29 15.95 -25.63
N ILE A 144 -22.63 15.22 -24.57
CA ILE A 144 -21.78 14.23 -23.93
C ILE A 144 -22.33 12.84 -24.29
N PRO A 145 -21.52 11.91 -24.84
CA PRO A 145 -21.95 10.54 -25.12
C PRO A 145 -22.52 9.84 -23.88
N SER A 146 -23.54 9.02 -24.10
CA SER A 146 -24.29 8.28 -23.07
C SER A 146 -24.93 7.06 -23.72
N ILE A 147 -25.32 6.08 -22.91
CA ILE A 147 -26.25 5.04 -23.37
C ILE A 147 -27.66 5.60 -23.60
N ALA A 148 -28.49 4.87 -24.36
CA ALA A 148 -29.85 5.30 -24.73
C ALA A 148 -30.91 5.14 -23.63
N THR A 149 -30.59 4.46 -22.53
CA THR A 149 -31.50 4.24 -21.40
C THR A 149 -30.67 4.10 -20.14
N ASN A 150 -31.04 4.77 -19.06
CA ASN A 150 -30.37 4.71 -17.75
C ASN A 150 -29.00 5.41 -17.66
N GLY A 151 -28.60 6.28 -18.59
CA GLY A 151 -27.38 7.12 -18.42
C GLY A 151 -27.50 8.21 -17.34
N ASN A 152 -28.40 8.05 -16.38
CA ASN A 152 -28.49 8.92 -15.21
C ASN A 152 -29.07 8.13 -14.04
N ASP A 153 -28.42 7.02 -13.69
CA ASP A 153 -28.81 6.13 -12.60
C ASP A 153 -27.70 5.94 -11.54
N GLY A 154 -26.51 6.51 -11.77
CA GLY A 154 -25.38 6.42 -10.87
C GLY A 154 -24.57 5.14 -10.97
N ALA A 155 -24.89 4.27 -11.93
CA ALA A 155 -24.01 3.18 -12.33
C ALA A 155 -23.18 3.60 -13.56
N PRO A 156 -22.00 2.99 -13.75
CA PRO A 156 -21.26 3.17 -14.98
C PRO A 156 -22.02 2.63 -16.19
N ASP A 157 -22.10 3.48 -17.21
CA ASP A 157 -22.64 3.14 -18.52
C ASP A 157 -21.70 2.19 -19.28
N THR A 158 -22.28 1.21 -19.99
CA THR A 158 -21.55 0.35 -20.93
C THR A 158 -22.40 -0.04 -22.14
N ALA A 159 -21.77 -0.11 -23.32
CA ALA A 159 -22.39 -0.63 -24.55
C ALA A 159 -21.32 -1.19 -25.51
N ALA A 160 -21.75 -1.78 -26.63
CA ALA A 160 -20.86 -2.45 -27.58
C ALA A 160 -19.93 -1.50 -28.37
N THR A 161 -20.21 -0.19 -28.39
CA THR A 161 -19.43 0.80 -29.17
C THR A 161 -19.40 2.13 -28.45
N THR A 162 -18.34 2.93 -28.64
CA THR A 162 -18.21 4.27 -28.04
C THR A 162 -19.27 5.27 -28.52
N ALA A 163 -19.94 5.03 -29.65
CA ALA A 163 -21.04 5.86 -30.13
C ALA A 163 -22.37 5.65 -29.37
N ALA A 164 -22.48 4.52 -28.66
CA ALA A 164 -23.66 4.14 -27.89
C ALA A 164 -23.33 3.90 -26.41
N ASN A 165 -22.10 4.21 -26.00
CA ASN A 165 -21.58 4.15 -24.63
C ASN A 165 -21.19 5.56 -24.19
N GLY A 166 -20.98 5.80 -22.90
CA GLY A 166 -20.48 7.09 -22.45
C GLY A 166 -20.57 7.33 -20.96
N TRP A 167 -20.80 8.57 -20.59
CA TRP A 167 -20.78 9.02 -19.21
C TRP A 167 -22.18 8.94 -18.62
N ASP A 168 -22.26 8.65 -17.32
CA ASP A 168 -23.50 8.74 -16.56
C ASP A 168 -23.54 10.07 -15.79
N LEU A 169 -24.68 10.77 -15.88
CA LEU A 169 -24.87 12.07 -15.21
C LEU A 169 -25.00 11.96 -13.69
N HIS A 170 -25.30 10.78 -13.15
CA HIS A 170 -25.60 10.48 -11.75
C HIS A 170 -26.70 11.34 -11.13
N SER A 171 -26.38 12.60 -10.87
CA SER A 171 -27.25 13.64 -10.31
C SER A 171 -26.70 15.05 -10.58
N ILE A 172 -25.95 15.25 -11.67
CA ILE A 172 -25.44 16.59 -12.05
C ILE A 172 -26.61 17.57 -12.22
N VAL A 173 -26.55 18.68 -11.50
CA VAL A 173 -27.50 19.79 -11.55
C VAL A 173 -26.84 21.09 -12.00
N ALA A 174 -27.65 22.13 -12.23
CA ALA A 174 -27.16 23.44 -12.71
C ALA A 174 -26.05 24.03 -11.84
N ALA A 175 -26.16 23.86 -10.52
CA ALA A 175 -25.19 24.38 -9.56
C ALA A 175 -23.80 23.71 -9.66
N ASP A 176 -23.71 22.54 -10.31
CA ASP A 176 -22.45 21.81 -10.53
C ASP A 176 -21.75 22.26 -11.82
N VAL A 177 -22.40 23.12 -12.62
CA VAL A 177 -21.84 23.62 -13.87
C VAL A 177 -21.49 25.09 -13.68
N THR A 178 -20.29 25.46 -14.09
CA THR A 178 -19.86 26.86 -14.13
C THR A 178 -19.34 27.21 -15.50
N VAL A 179 -19.77 28.34 -16.06
CA VAL A 179 -19.27 28.85 -17.34
C VAL A 179 -18.66 30.23 -17.13
N SER A 180 -17.47 30.42 -17.68
CA SER A 180 -16.69 31.64 -17.54
C SER A 180 -15.93 31.98 -18.82
N GLY A 181 -15.38 33.20 -18.87
CA GLY A 181 -14.63 33.68 -20.02
C GLY A 181 -15.54 34.16 -21.17
N GLY A 182 -14.91 34.31 -22.33
CA GLY A 182 -15.44 34.98 -23.51
C GLY A 182 -15.43 36.51 -23.37
N THR A 183 -15.25 37.21 -24.49
CA THR A 183 -15.21 38.67 -24.47
C THR A 183 -16.63 39.22 -24.54
N GLY A 184 -17.03 40.02 -23.53
CA GLY A 184 -18.37 40.62 -23.47
C GLY A 184 -19.48 39.67 -23.00
N CYS A 185 -19.17 38.40 -22.72
CA CYS A 185 -20.13 37.41 -22.23
C CYS A 185 -20.61 37.73 -20.81
N SER A 186 -21.86 37.31 -20.53
CA SER A 186 -22.43 37.33 -19.19
C SER A 186 -23.28 36.07 -19.01
N TRP A 187 -22.65 35.00 -18.55
CA TRP A 187 -23.26 33.68 -18.42
C TRP A 187 -24.33 33.66 -17.32
N ASN A 188 -25.45 33.02 -17.62
CA ASN A 188 -26.52 32.78 -16.65
C ASN A 188 -26.13 31.60 -15.74
N ALA A 189 -26.42 31.69 -14.45
CA ALA A 189 -26.14 30.64 -13.45
C ALA A 189 -27.23 29.56 -13.37
N THR A 190 -28.01 29.38 -14.44
CA THR A 190 -29.08 28.37 -14.51
C THR A 190 -28.96 27.58 -15.82
N GLU A 191 -27.95 26.74 -15.85
CA GLU A 191 -27.64 25.81 -16.91
C GLU A 191 -28.73 24.73 -16.97
N VAL A 192 -29.09 24.31 -18.18
CA VAL A 192 -30.09 23.26 -18.39
C VAL A 192 -29.37 21.96 -18.69
N ILE A 193 -29.47 21.01 -17.77
CA ILE A 193 -28.94 19.65 -17.94
C ILE A 193 -30.08 18.74 -18.37
N THR A 194 -29.87 18.04 -19.48
CA THR A 194 -30.83 17.08 -20.02
C THR A 194 -30.17 15.72 -20.11
N ALA A 195 -30.69 14.76 -19.34
CA ALA A 195 -30.27 13.37 -19.46
C ALA A 195 -30.59 12.81 -20.85
N ALA A 196 -29.82 11.81 -21.26
CA ALA A 196 -30.05 11.09 -22.49
C ALA A 196 -31.32 10.29 -22.26
N GLY A 197 -32.46 10.76 -22.80
CA GLY A 197 -33.68 9.98 -22.87
C GLY A 197 -33.47 8.83 -23.86
N ALA A 198 -34.40 8.61 -24.80
CA ALA A 198 -34.18 7.63 -25.89
C ALA A 198 -33.06 7.98 -26.91
N GLY A 199 -32.21 8.98 -26.62
CA GLY A 199 -31.05 9.36 -27.43
C GLY A 199 -29.74 8.96 -26.76
N THR A 200 -28.61 9.05 -27.45
CA THR A 200 -27.29 8.58 -26.96
C THR A 200 -26.38 9.70 -26.47
N SER A 201 -26.97 10.81 -25.99
CA SER A 201 -26.17 11.95 -25.50
C SER A 201 -26.88 12.76 -24.41
N HIS A 202 -26.18 13.05 -23.33
CA HIS A 202 -26.53 14.12 -22.41
C HIS A 202 -26.28 15.48 -23.04
N LYS A 203 -27.01 16.49 -22.57
CA LYS A 203 -26.86 17.87 -23.03
C LYS A 203 -26.73 18.81 -21.85
N ILE A 204 -25.73 19.68 -21.89
CA ILE A 204 -25.57 20.79 -20.97
C ILE A 204 -25.65 22.07 -21.79
N ASP A 205 -26.70 22.86 -21.53
CA ASP A 205 -26.98 24.11 -22.21
C ASP A 205 -26.69 25.29 -21.28
N ALA A 206 -25.73 26.14 -21.67
CA ALA A 206 -25.40 27.37 -20.97
C ALA A 206 -25.80 28.59 -21.80
N THR A 207 -26.50 29.54 -21.19
CA THR A 207 -27.01 30.75 -21.87
C THR A 207 -26.18 31.96 -21.48
N THR A 208 -25.91 32.86 -22.42
CA THR A 208 -25.37 34.19 -22.10
C THR A 208 -26.46 35.26 -22.19
N THR A 209 -26.49 36.20 -21.25
CA THR A 209 -27.40 37.34 -21.23
C THR A 209 -26.91 38.52 -22.07
N ALA A 210 -25.60 38.58 -22.33
CA ALA A 210 -24.95 39.58 -23.18
C ALA A 210 -24.33 38.91 -24.42
N ALA A 211 -24.14 39.66 -25.50
CA ALA A 211 -23.47 39.13 -26.68
C ALA A 211 -21.99 38.84 -26.37
N CYS A 212 -21.52 37.67 -26.76
CA CYS A 212 -20.13 37.26 -26.71
C CYS A 212 -19.47 37.52 -28.05
N THR A 213 -18.28 38.11 -28.04
CA THR A 213 -17.39 38.20 -29.20
C THR A 213 -16.20 37.27 -29.04
N ALA A 214 -15.33 37.22 -30.06
CA ALA A 214 -14.19 36.31 -30.11
C ALA A 214 -13.38 36.27 -28.79
N GLY A 215 -13.20 35.08 -28.24
CA GLY A 215 -12.56 34.87 -26.94
C GLY A 215 -12.64 33.43 -26.45
N THR A 216 -11.83 33.10 -25.45
CA THR A 216 -11.79 31.77 -24.83
C THR A 216 -12.85 31.63 -23.76
N ILE A 217 -13.61 30.55 -23.82
CA ILE A 217 -14.64 30.18 -22.87
C ILE A 217 -14.22 28.90 -22.18
N THR A 218 -14.50 28.82 -20.88
CA THR A 218 -14.29 27.63 -20.06
C THR A 218 -15.60 27.25 -19.39
N MET A 219 -15.99 25.98 -19.53
CA MET A 219 -17.07 25.35 -18.78
C MET A 219 -16.48 24.26 -17.89
N THR A 220 -16.82 24.28 -16.60
CA THR A 220 -16.43 23.24 -15.65
C THR A 220 -17.68 22.52 -15.17
N ILE A 221 -17.65 21.19 -15.17
CA ILE A 221 -18.64 20.31 -14.56
C ILE A 221 -17.98 19.73 -13.32
N ASP A 222 -18.43 20.14 -12.15
CA ASP A 222 -17.84 19.78 -10.86
C ASP A 222 -18.95 19.46 -9.86
N SER A 223 -19.22 18.17 -9.69
CA SER A 223 -19.99 17.69 -8.54
C SER A 223 -19.13 16.72 -7.74
N SER A 224 -19.54 16.43 -6.50
CA SER A 224 -18.95 15.35 -5.71
C SER A 224 -19.96 14.20 -5.73
N PRO A 225 -19.74 13.11 -6.50
CA PRO A 225 -18.46 12.68 -7.08
C PRO A 225 -18.11 13.17 -8.50
N GLY A 226 -19.04 13.81 -9.23
CA GLY A 226 -18.79 14.33 -10.57
C GLY A 226 -19.51 13.52 -11.65
N LEU A 227 -19.19 13.81 -12.91
CA LEU A 227 -19.64 12.98 -14.03
C LEU A 227 -18.98 11.59 -13.91
N ILE A 228 -19.75 10.51 -14.01
CA ILE A 228 -19.22 9.14 -13.92
C ILE A 228 -18.65 8.76 -15.28
N ASN A 229 -17.38 8.35 -15.31
CA ASN A 229 -16.72 7.85 -16.51
C ASN A 229 -17.37 6.53 -16.97
N PRO A 230 -17.41 6.25 -18.29
CA PRO A 230 -17.88 4.98 -18.82
C PRO A 230 -17.14 3.79 -18.21
N ALA A 231 -17.81 2.65 -18.15
CA ALA A 231 -17.11 1.37 -18.15
C ALA A 231 -16.67 1.02 -19.59
N PRO A 232 -15.68 0.12 -19.78
CA PRO A 232 -15.19 -0.26 -21.10
C PRO A 232 -16.32 -0.68 -22.04
N VAL A 233 -16.13 -0.48 -23.35
CA VAL A 233 -17.07 -1.04 -24.33
C VAL A 233 -17.06 -2.58 -24.25
N THR A 234 -18.25 -3.19 -24.30
CA THR A 234 -18.39 -4.66 -24.13
C THR A 234 -17.81 -5.48 -25.29
N SER A 235 -17.39 -4.84 -26.38
CA SER A 235 -16.81 -5.47 -27.55
C SER A 235 -15.70 -4.60 -28.14
N GLY A 236 -14.51 -5.18 -28.32
CA GLY A 236 -13.40 -4.53 -29.01
C GLY A 236 -12.50 -3.67 -28.12
N HIS A 237 -12.81 -3.51 -26.83
CA HIS A 237 -11.90 -2.92 -25.86
C HIS A 237 -10.70 -3.86 -25.62
N THR A 238 -9.51 -3.28 -25.48
CA THR A 238 -8.28 -3.98 -25.10
C THR A 238 -7.69 -3.25 -23.90
N GLN A 239 -7.56 -3.93 -22.76
CA GLN A 239 -7.03 -3.31 -21.54
C GLN A 239 -5.68 -2.64 -21.77
N GLY A 240 -5.50 -1.46 -21.18
CA GLY A 240 -4.33 -0.60 -21.42
C GLY A 240 -4.41 0.19 -22.73
N THR A 241 -5.55 0.16 -23.42
CA THR A 241 -5.85 1.01 -24.58
C THR A 241 -7.08 1.85 -24.25
N ALA A 242 -6.95 3.17 -24.42
CA ALA A 242 -8.04 4.08 -24.13
C ALA A 242 -9.21 3.92 -25.12
N ASP A 243 -10.45 4.04 -24.62
CA ASP A 243 -11.65 4.12 -25.44
C ASP A 243 -11.90 5.57 -25.83
N ALA A 244 -11.84 5.91 -27.13
CA ALA A 244 -12.03 7.29 -27.59
C ALA A 244 -13.51 7.60 -27.88
N TYR A 245 -14.05 8.59 -27.18
CA TYR A 245 -15.41 9.10 -27.32
C TYR A 245 -15.42 10.49 -27.94
N GLN A 246 -16.46 10.80 -28.73
CA GLN A 246 -16.62 12.11 -29.36
C GLN A 246 -17.64 12.95 -28.60
N TRP A 247 -17.18 14.02 -27.96
CA TRP A 247 -18.05 15.06 -27.41
C TRP A 247 -18.23 16.18 -28.43
N THR A 248 -19.43 16.75 -28.52
CA THR A 248 -19.68 17.88 -29.43
C THR A 248 -19.91 19.15 -28.62
N ILE A 249 -19.16 20.20 -28.93
CA ILE A 249 -19.39 21.56 -28.43
C ILE A 249 -20.00 22.36 -29.57
N ALA A 250 -21.14 23.00 -29.35
CA ALA A 250 -21.82 23.80 -30.35
C ALA A 250 -22.34 25.12 -29.76
N THR A 251 -22.35 26.17 -30.57
CA THR A 251 -22.92 27.48 -30.21
C THR A 251 -24.17 27.74 -31.03
N TYR A 252 -25.12 28.48 -30.45
CA TYR A 252 -26.43 28.76 -31.05
C TYR A 252 -26.86 30.21 -30.87
N ASP A 253 -27.63 30.72 -31.84
CA ASP A 253 -28.17 32.09 -31.81
C ASP A 253 -29.37 32.28 -30.86
N GLY A 254 -29.87 31.19 -30.29
CA GLY A 254 -31.01 31.13 -29.37
C GLY A 254 -31.19 29.72 -28.84
N ASN A 255 -32.32 29.44 -28.18
CA ASN A 255 -32.52 28.16 -27.48
C ASN A 255 -32.48 26.95 -28.45
N PRO A 256 -31.52 26.04 -28.30
CA PRO A 256 -31.32 24.90 -29.20
C PRO A 256 -32.32 23.75 -29.02
N ALA A 257 -33.21 23.81 -28.03
CA ALA A 257 -34.37 22.93 -27.90
C ALA A 257 -35.64 23.51 -28.57
N ALA A 258 -35.61 24.78 -28.99
CA ALA A 258 -36.73 25.46 -29.62
C ALA A 258 -36.41 25.83 -31.08
N THR A 259 -36.13 27.11 -31.36
CA THR A 259 -35.91 27.65 -32.71
C THR A 259 -34.49 28.14 -32.97
N GLY A 260 -33.58 27.99 -32.00
CA GLY A 260 -32.19 28.41 -32.13
C GLY A 260 -31.47 27.67 -33.25
N LYS A 261 -30.72 28.41 -34.06
CA LYS A 261 -29.89 27.88 -35.14
C LYS A 261 -28.45 27.75 -34.66
N LYS A 262 -27.81 26.67 -35.08
CA LYS A 262 -26.39 26.42 -34.82
C LYS A 262 -25.56 27.48 -35.54
N ILE A 263 -24.67 28.13 -34.79
CA ILE A 263 -23.68 29.08 -35.31
C ILE A 263 -22.42 28.32 -35.68
N ASP A 264 -21.93 27.48 -34.77
CA ASP A 264 -20.67 26.76 -34.93
C ASP A 264 -20.68 25.45 -34.13
N SER A 265 -19.79 24.51 -34.47
CA SER A 265 -19.59 23.27 -33.74
C SER A 265 -18.22 22.66 -33.96
N VAL A 266 -17.71 21.97 -32.93
CA VAL A 266 -16.49 21.15 -32.98
C VAL A 266 -16.70 19.87 -32.21
N ASP A 267 -16.15 18.77 -32.72
CA ASP A 267 -16.07 17.51 -32.00
C ASP A 267 -14.69 17.37 -31.35
N VAL A 268 -14.67 16.98 -30.07
CA VAL A 268 -13.47 16.79 -29.27
C VAL A 268 -13.42 15.34 -28.80
N SER A 269 -12.28 14.68 -29.02
CA SER A 269 -12.06 13.31 -28.54
C SER A 269 -11.68 13.31 -27.06
N VAL A 270 -12.36 12.50 -26.26
CA VAL A 270 -12.06 12.24 -24.85
C VAL A 270 -11.81 10.75 -24.68
N ALA A 271 -10.69 10.37 -24.10
CA ALA A 271 -10.25 8.99 -24.06
C ALA A 271 -9.87 8.54 -22.64
N PRO A 272 -10.84 8.08 -21.82
CA PRO A 272 -10.55 7.42 -20.56
C PRO A 272 -9.86 6.06 -20.78
N ILE A 273 -9.08 5.64 -19.79
CA ILE A 273 -8.25 4.41 -19.80
C ILE A 273 -8.18 3.82 -18.40
N GLU A 274 -7.88 2.53 -18.26
CA GLU A 274 -7.58 1.92 -16.95
C GLU A 274 -6.40 2.64 -16.26
N ALA A 275 -6.40 2.68 -14.93
CA ALA A 275 -5.21 3.09 -14.19
C ALA A 275 -4.25 1.90 -13.99
N VAL A 276 -3.04 2.17 -13.51
CA VAL A 276 -2.02 1.15 -13.26
C VAL A 276 -1.93 0.88 -11.77
N LEU A 277 -2.14 -0.37 -11.35
CA LEU A 277 -1.84 -0.81 -9.99
C LEU A 277 -0.32 -1.00 -9.85
N VAL A 278 0.27 -0.23 -8.93
CA VAL A 278 1.68 -0.38 -8.53
C VAL A 278 1.70 -0.92 -7.11
N SER A 279 2.17 -2.15 -6.92
CA SER A 279 2.16 -2.84 -5.62
C SER A 279 3.43 -3.64 -5.37
N ALA A 280 3.68 -3.96 -4.09
CA ALA A 280 4.75 -4.83 -3.64
C ALA A 280 4.29 -5.59 -2.38
N THR A 281 4.88 -6.76 -2.16
CA THR A 281 4.73 -7.55 -0.92
C THR A 281 6.08 -7.60 -0.22
N ILE A 282 6.09 -7.43 1.10
CA ILE A 282 7.28 -7.54 1.94
C ILE A 282 7.19 -8.85 2.72
N ASP A 283 8.24 -9.68 2.65
CA ASP A 283 8.31 -10.95 3.37
C ASP A 283 8.66 -10.74 4.85
N GLU A 284 8.19 -11.64 5.72
CA GLU A 284 8.60 -11.73 7.12
C GLU A 284 10.08 -12.14 7.23
N THR A 285 10.86 -11.48 8.09
CA THR A 285 12.31 -11.69 8.23
C THR A 285 12.77 -11.75 9.68
N LEU A 286 13.70 -12.66 9.97
CA LEU A 286 14.48 -12.73 11.21
C LEU A 286 15.89 -13.18 10.89
N SER A 287 16.90 -12.44 11.36
CA SER A 287 18.30 -12.81 11.34
C SER A 287 18.88 -12.74 12.74
N PHE A 288 19.67 -13.74 13.12
CA PHE A 288 20.37 -13.80 14.39
C PHE A 288 21.80 -14.29 14.18
N SER A 289 22.77 -13.63 14.82
CA SER A 289 24.17 -14.00 14.72
C SER A 289 24.91 -13.88 16.05
N ILE A 290 25.96 -14.69 16.20
CA ILE A 290 26.89 -14.69 17.31
C ILE A 290 28.28 -14.38 16.74
N THR A 291 28.89 -13.30 17.21
CA THR A 291 30.20 -12.85 16.74
C THR A 291 31.25 -12.99 17.85
N ALA A 292 32.45 -13.43 17.44
CA ALA A 292 33.63 -13.53 18.30
C ALA A 292 34.09 -12.16 18.79
N VAL A 293 34.60 -12.10 20.01
CA VAL A 293 35.29 -10.93 20.58
C VAL A 293 36.75 -11.31 20.83
N THR A 294 37.63 -10.76 20.00
CA THR A 294 39.08 -11.06 20.02
C THR A 294 39.96 -9.83 20.19
N ALA A 295 39.39 -8.63 20.08
CA ALA A 295 40.13 -7.38 20.21
C ALA A 295 40.13 -6.88 21.67
N ASP A 296 41.25 -6.29 22.09
CA ASP A 296 41.35 -5.56 23.36
C ASP A 296 40.51 -4.27 23.29
N SER A 297 39.63 -4.04 24.26
CA SER A 297 38.58 -3.02 24.22
C SER A 297 38.92 -1.69 24.93
N GLY A 298 40.15 -1.53 25.44
CA GLY A 298 40.55 -0.30 26.15
C GLY A 298 39.84 -0.10 27.50
N THR A 299 39.65 1.15 27.95
CA THR A 299 39.35 1.48 29.36
C THR A 299 37.96 1.12 29.88
N THR A 300 36.95 0.89 29.01
CA THR A 300 35.58 0.54 29.47
C THR A 300 35.19 -0.90 29.18
N GLY A 301 35.95 -1.63 28.36
CA GLY A 301 35.80 -3.08 28.30
C GLY A 301 34.52 -3.55 27.59
N SER A 302 34.24 -4.85 27.72
CA SER A 302 32.86 -5.37 27.58
C SER A 302 32.36 -5.80 28.97
N CYS A 303 31.14 -5.44 29.33
CA CYS A 303 30.56 -5.56 30.67
C CYS A 303 31.45 -4.98 31.77
N GLY A 304 32.03 -3.80 31.51
CA GLY A 304 32.94 -3.13 32.45
C GLY A 304 34.31 -3.80 32.62
N ILE A 305 34.60 -4.85 31.86
CA ILE A 305 35.86 -5.59 31.95
C ILE A 305 36.76 -5.29 30.75
N THR A 306 37.87 -4.62 31.02
CA THR A 306 38.93 -4.41 30.04
C THR A 306 39.55 -5.74 29.62
N ARG A 307 39.35 -6.12 28.35
CA ARG A 307 40.13 -7.19 27.72
C ARG A 307 41.60 -6.80 27.64
N THR A 308 42.46 -7.77 27.86
CA THR A 308 43.92 -7.64 27.71
C THR A 308 44.45 -8.78 26.86
N ALA A 309 45.72 -8.74 26.49
CA ALA A 309 46.40 -9.86 25.83
C ALA A 309 46.35 -11.21 26.62
N SER A 310 45.92 -11.23 27.88
CA SER A 310 45.69 -12.45 28.67
C SER A 310 44.22 -12.92 28.67
N SER A 311 43.30 -12.15 28.10
CA SER A 311 41.88 -12.52 28.00
C SER A 311 41.67 -13.53 26.87
N PRO A 312 40.92 -14.63 27.09
CA PRO A 312 40.68 -15.62 26.04
C PRO A 312 39.85 -15.07 24.89
N ASP A 313 40.26 -15.33 23.65
CA ASP A 313 39.48 -15.04 22.45
C ASP A 313 38.27 -15.96 22.35
N SER A 314 37.06 -15.40 22.26
CA SER A 314 35.89 -16.21 21.94
C SER A 314 35.83 -16.54 20.45
N THR A 315 34.98 -17.49 20.08
CA THR A 315 34.55 -17.70 18.70
C THR A 315 33.04 -17.55 18.61
N ALA A 316 32.45 -17.68 17.42
CA ALA A 316 30.99 -17.72 17.27
C ALA A 316 30.32 -18.91 17.97
N TYR A 317 31.09 -19.95 18.34
CA TYR A 317 30.57 -21.23 18.84
C TYR A 317 31.29 -21.75 20.08
N SER A 318 32.25 -21.00 20.65
CA SER A 318 32.98 -21.45 21.83
C SER A 318 33.55 -20.30 22.66
N ILE A 319 33.64 -20.56 23.96
CA ILE A 319 34.42 -19.79 24.92
C ILE A 319 35.62 -20.65 25.38
N PRO A 320 36.79 -20.54 24.71
CA PRO A 320 37.94 -21.39 24.98
C PRO A 320 38.79 -20.81 26.11
N TRP A 321 38.42 -21.08 27.36
CA TRP A 321 39.17 -20.63 28.54
C TRP A 321 40.62 -21.11 28.61
N GLY A 322 40.96 -22.17 27.87
CA GLY A 322 42.29 -22.79 27.92
C GLY A 322 42.50 -23.55 29.24
N THR A 323 43.65 -23.36 29.88
CA THR A 323 43.91 -23.86 31.24
C THR A 323 43.45 -22.78 32.22
N ILE A 324 42.74 -23.12 33.29
CA ILE A 324 42.36 -22.20 34.37
C ILE A 324 43.04 -22.66 35.66
N SER A 325 43.48 -21.73 36.52
CA SER A 325 44.06 -22.01 37.84
C SER A 325 43.52 -21.03 38.88
N SER A 326 43.41 -21.45 40.14
CA SER A 326 42.96 -20.62 41.28
C SER A 326 43.90 -19.48 41.67
N THR A 327 44.93 -19.19 40.87
CA THR A 327 45.97 -18.17 41.10
C THR A 327 46.07 -17.19 39.95
N TYR A 328 45.09 -17.20 39.05
CA TYR A 328 45.11 -16.41 37.83
C TYR A 328 44.71 -14.96 38.06
N LEU A 329 45.16 -14.10 37.14
CA LEU A 329 44.80 -12.69 37.13
C LEU A 329 43.35 -12.55 36.65
N ALA A 330 42.59 -11.64 37.27
CA ALA A 330 41.16 -11.42 36.98
C ALA A 330 40.83 -11.25 35.49
N ALA A 331 41.74 -10.71 34.67
CA ALA A 331 41.53 -10.55 33.22
C ALA A 331 41.44 -11.87 32.43
N THR A 332 41.96 -12.98 32.96
CA THR A 332 41.89 -14.33 32.35
C THR A 332 40.56 -15.03 32.64
N HIS A 333 39.79 -14.52 33.60
CA HIS A 333 38.51 -15.07 34.04
C HIS A 333 37.33 -14.55 33.23
N ASN A 334 37.55 -13.65 32.27
CA ASN A 334 36.48 -12.96 31.54
C ASN A 334 36.68 -13.04 30.02
N THR A 335 35.57 -13.16 29.30
CA THR A 335 35.50 -13.13 27.84
C THR A 335 34.05 -12.89 27.40
N SER A 336 33.79 -12.61 26.12
CA SER A 336 32.48 -12.20 25.66
C SER A 336 32.18 -12.65 24.23
N GLN A 337 30.90 -12.70 23.88
CA GLN A 337 30.40 -12.81 22.51
C GLN A 337 29.45 -11.66 22.23
N LEU A 338 29.36 -11.23 20.97
CA LEU A 338 28.37 -10.24 20.54
C LEU A 338 27.19 -10.96 19.89
N LEU A 339 25.99 -10.77 20.43
CA LEU A 339 24.74 -11.19 19.82
C LEU A 339 24.18 -10.06 18.96
N GLN A 340 23.67 -10.39 17.77
CA GLN A 340 22.99 -9.42 16.92
C GLN A 340 21.70 -9.98 16.33
N VAL A 341 20.62 -9.19 16.37
CA VAL A 341 19.31 -9.50 15.78
C VAL A 341 18.89 -8.43 14.78
N SER A 342 18.25 -8.84 13.68
CA SER A 342 17.50 -7.95 12.79
C SER A 342 16.16 -8.60 12.39
N THR A 343 15.07 -7.85 12.42
CA THR A 343 13.72 -8.33 12.08
C THR A 343 12.83 -7.20 11.60
N ASN A 344 11.89 -7.49 10.70
CA ASN A 344 10.83 -6.56 10.31
C ASN A 344 9.50 -6.80 11.04
N ALA A 345 9.49 -7.66 12.06
CA ALA A 345 8.32 -7.97 12.85
C ALA A 345 7.89 -6.75 13.70
N ASP A 346 6.61 -6.40 13.66
CA ASP A 346 6.06 -5.20 14.30
C ASP A 346 6.07 -5.30 15.83
N GLY A 347 5.95 -6.50 16.38
CA GLY A 347 6.15 -6.82 17.80
C GLY A 347 7.62 -7.06 18.18
N GLY A 348 8.57 -6.93 17.24
CA GLY A 348 10.01 -7.06 17.47
C GLY A 348 10.49 -8.50 17.68
N TYR A 349 11.31 -8.73 18.72
CA TYR A 349 11.93 -10.03 18.98
C TYR A 349 12.25 -10.28 20.46
N ALA A 350 12.50 -11.55 20.78
CA ALA A 350 13.13 -11.97 22.03
C ALA A 350 14.20 -13.04 21.76
N VAL A 351 15.35 -12.94 22.44
CA VAL A 351 16.39 -13.97 22.52
C VAL A 351 16.40 -14.57 23.91
N THR A 352 16.25 -15.90 23.99
CA THR A 352 16.39 -16.65 25.24
C THR A 352 17.70 -17.43 25.27
N ALA A 353 18.23 -17.65 26.49
CA ALA A 353 19.44 -18.42 26.75
C ALA A 353 19.19 -19.51 27.80
N ILE A 354 19.79 -20.68 27.59
CA ILE A 354 19.80 -21.81 28.53
C ILE A 354 21.09 -22.61 28.35
N ALA A 355 21.68 -23.09 29.45
CA ALA A 355 22.79 -24.03 29.44
C ALA A 355 22.24 -25.46 29.58
N ASN A 356 22.93 -26.44 28.99
CA ASN A 356 22.50 -27.83 29.10
C ASN A 356 22.68 -28.42 30.52
N ASP A 357 23.64 -27.87 31.27
CA ASP A 357 24.11 -28.31 32.60
C ASP A 357 25.19 -27.31 33.11
N GLN A 358 25.64 -27.48 34.35
CA GLN A 358 26.90 -26.95 34.86
C GLN A 358 28.10 -27.55 34.08
N MET A 359 29.31 -26.99 34.22
CA MET A 359 30.45 -27.54 33.48
C MET A 359 30.93 -28.84 34.14
N GLY A 360 30.65 -29.98 33.51
CA GLY A 360 31.06 -31.30 33.98
C GLY A 360 32.44 -31.71 33.45
N LYS A 361 33.26 -32.32 34.31
CA LYS A 361 34.55 -32.90 33.92
C LYS A 361 34.34 -34.03 32.91
N ASP A 362 35.00 -33.97 31.77
CA ASP A 362 34.91 -34.93 30.68
C ASP A 362 33.44 -35.17 30.24
N GLY A 363 32.55 -34.19 30.49
CA GLY A 363 31.15 -34.22 30.10
C GLY A 363 30.23 -35.05 30.99
N ILE A 364 30.61 -35.30 32.25
CA ILE A 364 29.67 -35.86 33.23
C ILE A 364 28.47 -34.93 33.45
N ALA A 365 27.34 -35.49 33.86
CA ALA A 365 26.19 -34.70 34.32
C ALA A 365 26.42 -34.19 35.75
N CYS A 366 26.05 -32.94 36.00
CA CYS A 366 26.10 -32.28 37.29
C CYS A 366 24.69 -32.21 37.87
N THR A 367 24.19 -33.33 38.40
CA THR A 367 22.79 -33.40 38.84
C THR A 367 22.47 -32.46 40.00
N GLY A 368 21.68 -31.42 39.70
CA GLY A 368 21.42 -30.26 40.56
C GLY A 368 22.64 -29.37 40.78
N ASP A 369 22.53 -28.38 41.67
CA ASP A 369 23.63 -27.43 41.97
C ASP A 369 24.80 -28.08 42.74
N VAL A 370 25.66 -28.82 42.03
CA VAL A 370 26.82 -29.54 42.59
C VAL A 370 28.14 -28.88 42.18
N GLY A 371 29.24 -29.31 42.81
CA GLY A 371 30.55 -28.71 42.58
C GLY A 371 31.68 -29.72 42.54
N GLU A 372 32.84 -29.28 43.00
CA GLU A 372 34.12 -29.98 42.78
C GLU A 372 34.14 -31.42 43.32
N ALA A 373 33.39 -31.70 44.39
CA ALA A 373 33.26 -33.04 44.99
C ALA A 373 32.66 -34.09 44.03
N VAL A 374 31.94 -33.63 43.00
CA VAL A 374 31.32 -34.46 41.97
C VAL A 374 32.05 -34.33 40.61
N ASN A 375 33.17 -33.59 40.56
CA ASN A 375 33.87 -33.19 39.34
C ASN A 375 33.05 -32.25 38.43
N CYS A 376 32.34 -31.31 39.05
CA CYS A 376 31.68 -30.20 38.36
C CYS A 376 32.34 -28.88 38.71
N ILE A 377 32.36 -27.93 37.78
CA ILE A 377 32.50 -26.50 38.11
C ILE A 377 31.08 -26.00 38.29
N LYS A 378 30.74 -25.66 39.54
CA LYS A 378 29.43 -25.14 39.92
C LYS A 378 29.14 -23.81 39.24
N ASP A 379 27.87 -23.44 39.17
CA ASP A 379 27.51 -22.06 38.91
C ASP A 379 27.92 -21.16 40.08
N THR A 380 28.23 -19.90 39.75
CA THR A 380 28.59 -18.93 40.79
C THR A 380 27.40 -18.64 41.69
N ALA A 381 27.66 -18.43 42.98
CA ALA A 381 26.68 -17.84 43.89
C ALA A 381 26.62 -16.30 43.76
N CYS A 382 27.55 -15.68 43.04
CA CYS A 382 27.81 -14.23 42.94
C CYS A 382 28.12 -13.51 44.28
N GLY A 383 27.57 -13.95 45.40
CA GLY A 383 27.68 -13.31 46.71
C GLY A 383 27.18 -14.19 47.85
N ALA A 384 27.21 -13.65 49.08
CA ALA A 384 26.65 -14.31 50.26
C ALA A 384 25.12 -14.51 50.15
N VAL A 385 24.47 -13.65 49.37
CA VAL A 385 23.13 -13.89 48.84
C VAL A 385 23.31 -14.43 47.44
N VAL A 386 22.82 -15.66 47.24
CA VAL A 386 23.01 -16.44 46.02
C VAL A 386 22.25 -15.80 44.86
N CYS A 387 22.92 -15.56 43.73
CA CYS A 387 22.29 -15.31 42.43
C CYS A 387 21.79 -16.62 41.83
N THR A 388 20.79 -16.53 40.96
CA THR A 388 20.21 -17.67 40.24
C THR A 388 20.06 -17.33 38.77
N HIS A 389 19.44 -18.21 38.00
CA HIS A 389 19.01 -17.88 36.63
C HIS A 389 17.93 -16.78 36.58
N GLU A 390 17.14 -16.61 37.64
CA GLU A 390 16.12 -15.55 37.72
C GLU A 390 16.65 -14.29 38.40
N THR A 391 17.52 -14.44 39.41
CA THR A 391 17.93 -13.35 40.30
C THR A 391 19.38 -12.95 40.04
N LEU A 392 19.59 -11.66 39.75
CA LEU A 392 20.93 -11.10 39.56
C LEU A 392 21.57 -10.67 40.88
N LYS A 393 22.90 -10.67 40.90
CA LYS A 393 23.69 -10.10 42.00
C LYS A 393 25.03 -9.58 41.50
N ASP A 394 25.52 -8.51 42.11
CA ASP A 394 26.88 -8.02 41.90
C ASP A 394 27.90 -9.07 42.39
N TRP A 395 28.66 -9.63 41.44
CA TRP A 395 29.76 -10.56 41.68
C TRP A 395 31.10 -9.83 41.89
N GLY A 396 31.07 -8.50 42.02
CA GLY A 396 32.22 -7.66 42.31
C GLY A 396 33.29 -7.70 41.22
N ALA A 397 34.47 -7.15 41.54
CA ALA A 397 35.62 -7.15 40.62
C ALA A 397 36.42 -8.46 40.64
N ASP A 398 36.35 -9.23 41.73
CA ASP A 398 37.12 -10.47 41.93
C ASP A 398 36.17 -11.65 42.23
N PRO A 399 36.09 -12.65 41.32
CA PRO A 399 35.22 -13.79 41.52
C PRO A 399 35.69 -14.79 42.58
N ALA A 400 36.94 -14.69 43.09
CA ALA A 400 37.56 -15.71 43.93
C ALA A 400 36.80 -16.05 45.24
N SER A 401 35.97 -15.11 45.73
CA SER A 401 35.15 -15.36 46.93
C SER A 401 33.94 -16.26 46.66
N TYR A 402 33.48 -16.33 45.41
CA TYR A 402 32.33 -17.11 44.97
C TYR A 402 32.66 -17.78 43.62
N PRO A 403 33.55 -18.80 43.63
CA PRO A 403 34.00 -19.49 42.42
C PRO A 403 32.83 -20.16 41.70
N GLY A 404 32.93 -20.28 40.38
CA GLY A 404 31.94 -20.91 39.51
C GLY A 404 31.88 -20.25 38.13
N LEU A 405 30.88 -20.62 37.33
CA LEU A 405 30.56 -19.97 36.06
C LEU A 405 29.35 -19.04 36.22
N GLY A 406 29.36 -17.89 35.54
CA GLY A 406 28.21 -16.99 35.42
C GLY A 406 28.31 -16.10 34.20
N TYR A 407 27.25 -15.36 33.90
CA TYR A 407 27.23 -14.40 32.80
C TYR A 407 26.65 -13.05 33.21
N SER A 408 27.04 -12.04 32.46
CA SER A 408 26.52 -10.68 32.48
C SER A 408 26.18 -10.23 31.07
N LEU A 409 25.53 -9.09 30.95
CA LEU A 409 25.13 -8.50 29.68
C LEU A 409 25.55 -7.04 29.63
N GLU A 410 25.81 -6.55 28.42
CA GLU A 410 26.03 -5.14 28.14
C GLU A 410 25.39 -4.82 26.80
N GLU A 411 24.59 -3.77 26.79
CA GLU A 411 23.97 -3.29 25.56
C GLU A 411 24.96 -2.53 24.69
N VAL A 412 24.95 -2.82 23.39
CA VAL A 412 25.61 -1.98 22.37
C VAL A 412 24.56 -1.07 21.75
N THR A 413 23.37 -1.61 21.52
CA THR A 413 22.16 -0.88 21.14
C THR A 413 21.30 -0.72 22.38
N ALA A 414 20.95 0.53 22.73
CA ALA A 414 20.35 0.86 24.02
C ALA A 414 18.98 0.19 24.29
N ALA A 415 18.76 -0.17 25.54
CA ALA A 415 17.56 -0.79 26.14
C ALA A 415 17.19 -2.20 25.63
N GLU A 416 18.16 -3.00 25.20
CA GLU A 416 17.89 -4.33 24.62
C GLU A 416 18.26 -5.50 25.52
N ALA A 417 19.23 -5.32 26.42
CA ALA A 417 19.63 -6.34 27.38
C ALA A 417 18.58 -6.48 28.49
N SER A 418 18.32 -7.71 28.97
CA SER A 418 17.33 -7.93 30.03
C SER A 418 17.79 -7.50 31.43
N PHE A 419 19.09 -7.28 31.58
CA PHE A 419 19.78 -6.63 32.69
C PHE A 419 21.15 -6.17 32.19
N GLU A 420 21.83 -5.32 32.94
CA GLU A 420 23.19 -4.89 32.61
C GLU A 420 24.18 -5.14 33.74
N TYR A 421 25.45 -5.26 33.37
CA TYR A 421 26.55 -5.50 34.31
C TYR A 421 26.67 -4.43 35.41
N ASP A 422 26.29 -3.19 35.12
CA ASP A 422 26.37 -2.04 36.03
C ASP A 422 25.02 -1.58 36.58
N ASP A 423 23.96 -2.37 36.35
CA ASP A 423 22.65 -2.13 36.94
C ASP A 423 22.77 -1.89 38.46
N THR A 424 22.03 -0.92 38.99
CA THR A 424 22.05 -0.59 40.42
C THR A 424 23.44 -0.26 40.99
N THR A 425 24.33 0.32 40.19
CA THR A 425 25.73 0.70 40.56
C THR A 425 26.64 -0.48 40.87
N ALA A 426 26.31 -1.67 40.35
CA ALA A 426 27.13 -2.86 40.50
C ALA A 426 28.44 -2.76 39.74
N THR A 427 29.43 -3.57 40.13
CA THR A 427 30.68 -3.70 39.37
C THR A 427 30.57 -4.78 38.30
N TYR A 428 29.83 -5.86 38.58
CA TYR A 428 29.52 -6.90 37.63
C TYR A 428 28.30 -7.70 38.10
N ASN A 429 27.10 -7.24 37.76
CA ASN A 429 25.89 -8.03 37.95
C ASN A 429 25.95 -9.28 37.10
N ALA A 430 25.77 -10.42 37.74
CA ALA A 430 25.75 -11.69 37.08
C ALA A 430 24.50 -12.49 37.45
N LYS A 431 24.16 -13.39 36.54
CA LYS A 431 23.24 -14.51 36.74
C LYS A 431 23.94 -15.81 36.38
N GLN A 432 23.36 -16.90 36.86
CA GLN A 432 23.66 -18.24 36.34
C GLN A 432 22.87 -18.42 35.04
N PHE A 433 23.36 -19.22 34.09
CA PHE A 433 22.47 -19.65 33.00
C PHE A 433 21.38 -20.55 33.58
N ALA A 434 20.17 -20.52 33.00
CA ALA A 434 19.19 -21.54 33.34
C ALA A 434 19.74 -22.93 32.97
N ASP A 435 19.49 -23.90 33.83
CA ASP A 435 19.97 -25.27 33.70
C ASP A 435 18.88 -26.21 33.16
N GLU A 436 19.11 -26.77 31.97
CA GLU A 436 18.23 -27.76 31.33
C GLU A 436 18.21 -29.11 32.12
N GLU A 437 19.29 -29.49 32.80
CA GLU A 437 19.38 -30.71 33.63
C GLU A 437 18.43 -30.63 34.83
N ASP A 438 18.39 -29.47 35.49
CA ASP A 438 17.50 -29.16 36.62
C ASP A 438 16.11 -28.63 36.18
N SER A 439 15.77 -28.77 34.89
CA SER A 439 14.45 -28.37 34.34
C SER A 439 14.10 -26.88 34.53
N GLN A 440 15.10 -26.01 34.55
CA GLN A 440 14.90 -24.56 34.66
C GLN A 440 14.45 -23.96 33.32
N ALA A 441 13.65 -22.90 33.37
CA ALA A 441 13.15 -22.25 32.16
C ALA A 441 14.22 -21.36 31.52
N ALA A 442 14.33 -21.41 30.18
CA ALA A 442 15.20 -20.52 29.42
C ALA A 442 14.88 -19.05 29.73
N GLN A 443 15.91 -18.22 29.91
CA GLN A 443 15.76 -16.83 30.33
C GLN A 443 15.91 -15.89 29.14
N THR A 444 15.04 -14.88 29.05
CA THR A 444 15.21 -13.81 28.07
C THR A 444 16.43 -12.98 28.42
N ILE A 445 17.32 -12.80 27.45
CA ILE A 445 18.55 -12.01 27.60
C ILE A 445 18.60 -10.78 26.69
N MET A 446 17.81 -10.77 25.62
CA MET A 446 17.77 -9.67 24.65
C MET A 446 16.34 -9.53 24.12
N THR A 447 15.79 -8.32 24.05
CA THR A 447 14.43 -8.09 23.56
C THR A 447 14.25 -6.70 22.94
N ASN A 448 13.37 -6.61 21.95
CA ASN A 448 12.87 -5.34 21.44
C ASN A 448 11.40 -5.51 21.04
N ALA A 449 10.57 -4.47 21.22
CA ALA A 449 9.13 -4.51 20.94
C ALA A 449 8.77 -3.86 19.58
N ALA A 450 9.76 -3.64 18.71
CA ALA A 450 9.61 -3.01 17.40
C ALA A 450 10.56 -3.66 16.37
N PRO A 451 10.36 -3.40 15.07
CA PRO A 451 11.32 -3.77 14.03
C PRO A 451 12.71 -3.19 14.29
N VAL A 452 13.75 -3.96 13.98
CA VAL A 452 15.15 -3.59 14.21
C VAL A 452 16.03 -4.00 13.03
N ASP A 453 16.97 -3.13 12.68
CA ASP A 453 17.94 -3.35 11.60
C ASP A 453 19.25 -3.98 12.11
N ALA A 454 19.69 -3.63 13.33
CA ALA A 454 20.84 -4.21 14.02
C ALA A 454 20.80 -3.95 15.53
N SER A 455 20.05 -4.79 16.24
CA SER A 455 20.07 -4.88 17.70
C SER A 455 21.29 -5.65 18.18
N GLN A 456 21.98 -5.19 19.22
CA GLN A 456 23.28 -5.75 19.63
C GLN A 456 23.49 -5.75 21.16
N VAL A 457 23.86 -6.93 21.70
CA VAL A 457 24.17 -7.13 23.13
C VAL A 457 25.40 -8.02 23.28
N TYR A 458 26.35 -7.63 24.13
CA TYR A 458 27.40 -8.53 24.58
C TYR A 458 26.87 -9.48 25.64
N VAL A 459 27.17 -10.77 25.49
CA VAL A 459 27.10 -11.74 26.58
C VAL A 459 28.50 -11.93 27.12
N CYS A 460 28.73 -11.51 28.36
CA CYS A 460 30.02 -11.60 29.02
C CYS A 460 30.03 -12.78 29.98
N TYR A 461 30.98 -13.68 29.79
CA TYR A 461 31.15 -14.86 30.62
C TYR A 461 32.23 -14.58 31.65
N ARG A 462 32.02 -15.06 32.88
CA ARG A 462 33.03 -15.06 33.93
C ARG A 462 33.14 -16.42 34.60
N ILE A 463 34.36 -16.89 34.80
CA ILE A 463 34.65 -18.18 35.46
C ILE A 463 35.74 -18.06 36.51
N ASP A 464 35.60 -18.79 37.62
CA ASP A 464 36.65 -18.98 38.62
C ASP A 464 36.56 -20.38 39.26
N VAL A 465 37.68 -20.93 39.73
CA VAL A 465 37.76 -22.28 40.32
C VAL A 465 38.64 -22.27 41.57
N THR A 466 38.36 -23.15 42.54
CA THR A 466 39.23 -23.24 43.72
C THR A 466 40.45 -24.12 43.47
N ALA A 467 41.40 -24.06 44.40
CA ALA A 467 42.57 -24.93 44.42
C ALA A 467 42.23 -26.41 44.61
N THR A 468 41.01 -26.76 45.04
CA THR A 468 40.57 -28.15 45.20
C THR A 468 39.84 -28.71 43.98
N GLN A 469 39.58 -27.90 42.95
CA GLN A 469 38.96 -28.36 41.71
C GLN A 469 39.85 -29.44 41.06
N PRO A 470 39.34 -30.66 40.82
CA PRO A 470 40.12 -31.70 40.17
C PRO A 470 40.59 -31.28 38.77
N ALA A 471 41.86 -31.50 38.44
CA ALA A 471 42.35 -31.24 37.08
C ALA A 471 41.57 -32.07 36.04
N GLY A 472 41.21 -31.47 34.92
CA GLY A 472 40.43 -32.12 33.87
C GLY A 472 39.93 -31.12 32.82
N TYR A 473 39.29 -31.65 31.78
CA TYR A 473 38.59 -30.84 30.80
C TYR A 473 37.13 -30.68 31.24
N TYR A 474 36.64 -29.45 31.38
CA TYR A 474 35.27 -29.16 31.82
C TYR A 474 34.54 -28.41 30.72
N PHE A 475 33.28 -28.76 30.47
CA PHE A 475 32.48 -28.05 29.48
C PHE A 475 30.98 -28.14 29.76
N ASN A 476 30.26 -27.14 29.27
CA ASN A 476 28.82 -27.18 29.02
C ASN A 476 28.54 -26.54 27.64
N LYS A 477 27.27 -26.37 27.30
CA LYS A 477 26.77 -25.80 26.04
C LYS A 477 25.66 -24.82 26.37
N VAL A 478 25.84 -23.56 25.97
CA VAL A 478 24.79 -22.53 26.02
C VAL A 478 24.08 -22.49 24.68
N ARG A 479 22.74 -22.49 24.70
CA ARG A 479 21.86 -22.39 23.52
C ARG A 479 21.13 -21.05 23.55
N TYR A 480 21.16 -20.36 22.41
CA TYR A 480 20.39 -19.15 22.18
C TYR A 480 19.24 -19.41 21.21
N THR A 481 18.05 -18.87 21.50
CA THR A 481 16.88 -18.96 20.61
C THR A 481 16.33 -17.57 20.36
N ALA A 482 16.48 -17.05 19.13
CA ALA A 482 15.86 -15.81 18.70
C ALA A 482 14.47 -16.10 18.11
N THR A 483 13.47 -15.32 18.52
CA THR A 483 12.08 -15.44 18.08
C THR A 483 11.55 -14.06 17.67
N ALA A 484 11.02 -13.94 16.45
CA ALA A 484 10.33 -12.74 15.98
C ALA A 484 8.84 -12.76 16.35
N ILE A 485 8.22 -11.59 16.50
CA ILE A 485 6.83 -11.41 16.94
C ILE A 485 6.09 -10.56 15.89
N PHE A 486 5.32 -11.20 15.00
CA PHE A 486 4.51 -10.58 13.92
C PHE A 486 3.02 -10.49 14.28
#